data_AF-A8AXX4-F1
#
_entry.id   AF-A8AXX4-F1
#
_cell.length_a   1.000
_cell.length_b   1.000
_cell.length_c   1.000
_cell.angle_alpha   90.00
_cell.angle_beta   90.00
_cell.angle_gamma   90.00
#
_symmetry.space_group_name_H-M   'P 1'
#
loop_
_entity.id
_entity.type
_entity.pdbx_description
1 polymer ?
#
loop_
_entity_poly.entity_id
_entity_poly.type
_entity_poly.pdbx_seq_one_letter_code
_entity_poly.pdbx_strand_id
1 'polypeptide(L)'
;MLKSNKWIYFAISLPFLIVCLPFIINGDFSNSNLIYSKDAKFILENEDSIKNEIITELETEKQYVKSVTLLPNTARGEYDNGGDVSGNYHVYFSAYANGNQNQSLKVELYFPDAGIPPFTFIHPDPYKDKEEKMSRWSIDILEVSDDPSWNREQDQD
;
A
#
# COMPACT_ATOMS: atom_id res chain seq x y z
N MET A 1 -51.07 2.04 26.76
CA MET A 1 -50.45 1.07 25.85
C MET A 1 -50.44 1.66 24.45
N LEU A 2 -49.31 2.21 23.98
CA LEU A 2 -49.20 2.65 22.58
C LEU A 2 -49.06 1.41 21.68
N LYS A 3 -50.01 1.24 20.75
CA LYS A 3 -49.97 0.19 19.73
C LYS A 3 -48.88 0.56 18.72
N SER A 4 -47.77 -0.18 18.73
CA SER A 4 -46.64 0.07 17.83
C SER A 4 -47.06 -0.18 16.37
N ASN A 5 -47.26 0.90 15.61
CA ASN A 5 -47.50 0.84 14.17
C ASN A 5 -46.17 0.63 13.45
N LYS A 6 -45.79 -0.64 13.27
CA LYS A 6 -44.55 -1.07 12.61
C LYS A 6 -44.29 -0.40 11.24
N TRP A 7 -45.36 0.02 10.56
CA TRP A 7 -45.32 0.76 9.29
C TRP A 7 -44.63 2.12 9.38
N ILE A 8 -44.65 2.78 10.54
CA ILE A 8 -44.00 4.08 10.74
C ILE A 8 -42.47 3.93 10.69
N TYR A 9 -41.93 2.85 11.26
CA TYR A 9 -40.49 2.58 11.19
C TYR A 9 -40.03 2.32 9.75
N PHE A 10 -40.85 1.65 8.94
CA PHE A 10 -40.58 1.47 7.51
C PHE A 10 -40.62 2.80 6.74
N ALA A 11 -41.62 3.65 7.02
CA ALA A 11 -41.73 4.95 6.36
C ALA A 11 -40.57 5.90 6.71
N ILE A 12 -40.04 5.81 7.94
CA ILE A 12 -38.89 6.61 8.38
C ILE A 12 -37.56 6.03 7.85
N SER A 13 -37.41 4.71 7.74
CA SER A 13 -36.15 4.08 7.29
C SER A 13 -35.96 4.10 5.77
N LEU A 14 -37.05 4.11 5.00
CA LEU A 14 -37.02 4.08 3.54
C LEU A 14 -36.24 5.25 2.90
N PRO A 15 -36.39 6.53 3.33
CA PRO A 15 -35.58 7.61 2.79
C PRO A 15 -34.10 7.49 3.17
N PHE A 16 -33.76 6.96 4.34
CA PHE A 16 -32.36 6.67 4.70
C PHE A 16 -31.75 5.59 3.79
N LEU A 17 -32.50 4.52 3.51
CA LEU A 17 -32.07 3.50 2.54
C LEU A 17 -31.85 4.09 1.15
N ILE A 18 -32.73 4.96 0.66
CA ILE A 18 -32.60 5.60 -0.66
C ILE A 18 -31.41 6.56 -0.73
N VAL A 19 -31.06 7.25 0.36
CA VAL A 19 -29.85 8.09 0.42
C VAL A 19 -28.57 7.26 0.52
N CYS A 20 -28.60 6.11 1.20
CA CYS A 20 -27.46 5.19 1.29
C CYS A 20 -27.31 4.29 0.04
N LEU A 21 -28.39 4.03 -0.69
CA LEU A 21 -28.40 3.18 -1.89
C LEU A 21 -27.41 3.67 -2.97
N PRO A 22 -27.26 4.96 -3.31
CA PRO A 22 -26.22 5.40 -4.23
C PRO A 22 -24.80 5.24 -3.65
N PHE A 23 -24.60 5.28 -2.32
CA PHE A 23 -23.31 4.90 -1.71
C PHE A 23 -22.99 3.40 -1.88
N ILE A 24 -24.01 2.56 -2.04
CA ILE A 24 -23.87 1.10 -2.20
C ILE A 24 -23.85 0.69 -3.68
N ILE A 25 -24.62 1.36 -4.54
CA ILE A 25 -24.83 1.03 -5.97
C ILE A 25 -23.95 1.87 -6.89
N ASN A 26 -23.84 3.19 -6.65
CA ASN A 26 -22.80 4.04 -7.25
C ASN A 26 -21.55 4.09 -6.37
N GLY A 27 -21.53 3.30 -5.29
CA GLY A 27 -20.32 2.78 -4.64
C GLY A 27 -19.61 1.88 -5.62
N ASP A 28 -19.16 2.50 -6.71
CA ASP A 28 -18.16 2.00 -7.59
C ASP A 28 -16.92 1.75 -6.71
N PHE A 29 -16.83 0.56 -6.11
CA PHE A 29 -15.59 0.07 -5.52
C PHE A 29 -14.46 0.02 -6.56
N SER A 30 -14.77 0.17 -7.86
CA SER A 30 -13.79 0.45 -8.93
C SER A 30 -13.17 1.85 -8.83
N ASN A 31 -13.84 2.80 -8.17
CA ASN A 31 -13.28 4.09 -7.76
C ASN A 31 -12.54 3.94 -6.42
N SER A 32 -11.59 3.01 -6.39
CA SER A 32 -10.64 2.77 -5.28
C SER A 32 -9.83 4.00 -4.85
N ASN A 33 -9.93 5.11 -5.60
CA ASN A 33 -9.30 6.40 -5.31
C ASN A 33 -9.82 7.11 -4.04
N LEU A 34 -10.99 6.74 -3.50
CA LEU A 34 -11.56 7.44 -2.33
C LEU A 34 -11.10 6.88 -0.97
N ILE A 35 -10.55 5.66 -0.93
CA ILE A 35 -10.19 4.98 0.33
C ILE A 35 -8.67 4.87 0.50
N TYR A 36 -7.92 4.80 -0.59
CA TYR A 36 -6.47 4.61 -0.56
C TYR A 36 -5.72 5.87 -1.03
N SER A 37 -4.57 6.15 -0.40
CA SER A 37 -3.61 7.10 -0.97
C SER A 37 -3.16 6.62 -2.36
N LYS A 38 -2.66 7.52 -3.20
CA LYS A 38 -2.12 7.14 -4.52
C LYS A 38 -1.02 6.09 -4.41
N ASP A 39 -0.21 6.18 -3.36
CA ASP A 39 0.85 5.22 -3.02
C ASP A 39 0.28 3.85 -2.66
N ALA A 40 -0.71 3.81 -1.76
CA ALA A 40 -1.36 2.57 -1.39
C ALA A 40 -2.07 1.92 -2.60
N LYS A 41 -2.66 2.74 -3.48
CA LYS A 41 -3.25 2.27 -4.72
C LYS A 41 -2.21 1.69 -5.67
N PHE A 42 -1.06 2.34 -5.83
CA PHE A 42 0.03 1.82 -6.66
C PHE A 42 0.53 0.46 -6.15
N ILE A 43 0.73 0.34 -4.83
CA ILE A 43 1.13 -0.91 -4.20
C ILE A 43 0.10 -2.01 -4.47
N LEU A 44 -1.19 -1.70 -4.33
CA LEU A 44 -2.27 -2.65 -4.58
C LEU A 44 -2.34 -3.08 -6.05
N GLU A 45 -2.16 -2.14 -6.98
CA GLU A 45 -2.16 -2.43 -8.43
C GLU A 45 -0.96 -3.29 -8.86
N ASN A 46 0.14 -3.29 -8.10
CA ASN A 46 1.38 -4.02 -8.39
C ASN A 46 1.73 -5.06 -7.32
N GLU A 47 0.75 -5.50 -6.52
CA GLU A 47 0.97 -6.26 -5.29
C GLU A 47 1.78 -7.55 -5.53
N ASP A 48 1.44 -8.30 -6.57
CA ASP A 48 2.12 -9.57 -6.89
C ASP A 48 3.59 -9.35 -7.29
N SER A 49 3.85 -8.36 -8.13
CA SER A 49 5.22 -8.00 -8.55
C SER A 49 6.06 -7.55 -7.36
N ILE A 50 5.50 -6.70 -6.50
CA ILE A 50 6.18 -6.19 -5.31
C ILE A 50 6.50 -7.34 -4.35
N LYS A 51 5.53 -8.22 -4.06
CA LYS A 51 5.75 -9.38 -3.18
C LYS A 51 6.85 -10.30 -3.69
N ASN A 52 6.87 -10.58 -4.99
CA ASN A 52 7.88 -11.44 -5.59
C ASN A 52 9.28 -10.82 -5.49
N GLU A 53 9.41 -9.52 -5.68
CA GLU A 53 10.69 -8.82 -5.53
C GLU A 53 11.17 -8.84 -4.07
N ILE A 54 10.27 -8.60 -3.10
CA ILE A 54 10.61 -8.72 -1.66
C ILE A 54 11.11 -10.13 -1.33
N ILE A 55 10.43 -11.17 -1.81
CA ILE A 55 10.86 -12.56 -1.57
C ILE A 55 12.25 -12.80 -2.15
N THR A 56 12.49 -12.33 -3.38
CA THR A 56 13.79 -12.49 -4.06
C THR A 56 14.93 -11.81 -3.30
N GLU A 57 14.69 -10.61 -2.78
CA GLU A 57 15.69 -9.88 -1.99
C GLU A 57 15.98 -10.60 -0.65
N LEU A 58 14.93 -11.04 0.05
CA LEU A 58 15.07 -11.79 1.31
C LEU A 58 15.76 -13.14 1.13
N GLU A 59 15.48 -13.86 0.04
CA GLU A 59 16.18 -15.11 -0.31
C GLU A 59 17.66 -14.86 -0.59
N THR A 60 18.00 -13.73 -1.22
CA THR A 60 19.40 -13.32 -1.46
C THR A 60 20.14 -13.06 -0.14
N GLU A 61 19.44 -12.50 0.86
CA GLU A 61 19.92 -12.34 2.23
C GLU A 61 19.91 -13.63 3.06
N LYS A 62 19.55 -14.79 2.46
CA LYS A 62 19.42 -16.11 3.11
C LYS A 62 18.35 -16.18 4.19
N GLN A 63 17.36 -15.29 4.14
CA GLN A 63 16.19 -15.38 4.99
C GLN A 63 15.20 -16.37 4.39
N TYR A 64 14.58 -17.21 5.22
CA TYR A 64 13.58 -18.14 4.75
C TYR A 64 12.21 -17.44 4.63
N VAL A 65 11.68 -17.37 3.41
CA VAL A 65 10.41 -16.68 3.12
C VAL A 65 9.56 -17.49 2.15
N LYS A 66 8.41 -17.93 2.62
CA LYS A 66 7.37 -18.62 1.86
C LYS A 66 6.30 -17.67 1.32
N SER A 67 6.02 -16.59 2.06
CA SER A 67 5.02 -15.60 1.67
C SER A 67 5.30 -14.24 2.27
N VAL A 68 4.79 -13.20 1.62
CA VAL A 68 4.85 -11.81 2.10
C VAL A 68 3.44 -11.23 2.11
N THR A 69 3.10 -10.54 3.18
CA THR A 69 1.87 -9.75 3.31
C THR A 69 2.20 -8.28 3.44
N LEU A 70 1.69 -7.46 2.53
CA LEU A 70 1.83 -6.00 2.58
C LEU A 70 0.82 -5.43 3.57
N LEU A 71 1.25 -4.54 4.47
CA LEU A 71 0.33 -3.94 5.44
C LEU A 71 -0.47 -2.80 4.77
N PRO A 72 -1.81 -2.85 4.81
CA PRO A 72 -2.63 -1.79 4.25
C PRO A 72 -2.41 -0.47 5.01
N ASN A 73 -2.57 0.65 4.31
CA ASN A 73 -2.50 2.02 4.86
C ASN A 73 -1.14 2.41 5.49
N THR A 74 -0.09 1.65 5.22
CA THR A 74 1.29 1.99 5.65
C THR A 74 2.09 2.74 4.58
N ALA A 75 1.62 2.71 3.33
CA ALA A 75 2.26 3.36 2.19
C ALA A 75 2.36 4.87 2.37
N ARG A 76 3.59 5.39 2.25
CA ARG A 76 3.93 6.81 2.31
C ARG A 76 4.92 7.14 1.21
N GLY A 77 4.47 7.93 0.24
CA GLY A 77 5.33 8.44 -0.79
C GLY A 77 5.93 9.80 -0.43
N GLU A 78 7.23 9.96 -0.64
CA GLU A 78 7.94 11.22 -0.47
C GLU A 78 9.07 11.37 -1.48
N TYR A 79 9.46 12.61 -1.72
CA TYR A 79 10.71 12.88 -2.42
C TYR A 79 11.84 12.90 -1.41
N ASP A 80 13.00 12.36 -1.78
CA ASP A 80 14.22 12.64 -1.03
C ASP A 80 14.47 14.17 -1.02
N ASN A 81 15.15 14.64 0.02
CA ASN A 81 15.46 16.06 0.14
C ASN A 81 16.65 16.38 -0.77
N GLY A 82 16.38 16.44 -2.08
CA GLY A 82 17.39 16.72 -3.10
C GLY A 82 18.20 17.97 -2.78
N GLY A 83 17.61 19.00 -2.17
CA GLY A 83 18.35 20.21 -1.77
C GLY A 83 19.09 20.82 -2.97
N ASP A 84 20.43 20.88 -2.89
CA ASP A 84 21.30 21.36 -3.97
C ASP A 84 21.53 20.30 -5.08
N VAL A 85 21.08 19.05 -4.87
CA VAL A 85 21.11 17.94 -5.83
C VAL A 85 19.71 17.57 -6.32
N SER A 86 19.62 16.84 -7.42
CA SER A 86 18.36 16.28 -7.89
C SER A 86 17.85 15.23 -6.92
N GLY A 87 16.54 15.12 -6.81
CA GLY A 87 15.88 14.13 -5.97
C GLY A 87 15.08 13.11 -6.77
N ASN A 88 14.60 12.07 -6.10
CA ASN A 88 13.73 11.04 -6.64
C ASN A 88 12.54 10.79 -5.72
N TYR A 89 11.53 10.13 -6.26
CA TYR A 89 10.37 9.71 -5.50
C TYR A 89 10.56 8.32 -4.91
N HIS A 90 10.13 8.16 -3.67
CA HIS A 90 10.21 6.93 -2.91
C HIS A 90 8.85 6.62 -2.32
N VAL A 91 8.50 5.35 -2.19
CA VAL A 91 7.32 4.90 -1.45
C VAL A 91 7.74 3.91 -0.38
N TYR A 92 7.52 4.30 0.88
CA TYR A 92 7.80 3.47 2.05
C TYR A 92 6.54 2.77 2.53
N PHE A 93 6.64 1.50 2.88
CA PHE A 93 5.54 0.76 3.47
C PHE A 93 6.06 -0.37 4.37
N SER A 94 5.16 -0.96 5.14
CA SER A 94 5.48 -2.10 5.99
C SER A 94 4.94 -3.38 5.39
N ALA A 95 5.66 -4.48 5.61
CA ALA A 95 5.21 -5.83 5.29
C ALA A 95 5.53 -6.79 6.45
N TYR A 96 4.98 -8.00 6.40
CA TYR A 96 5.47 -9.12 7.21
C TYR A 96 5.59 -10.38 6.38
N ALA A 97 6.51 -11.26 6.76
CA ALA A 97 6.73 -12.53 6.08
C ALA A 97 5.99 -13.69 6.78
N ASN A 98 5.75 -14.77 6.03
CA ASN A 98 5.29 -16.08 6.51
C ASN A 98 4.03 -16.09 7.37
N GLY A 99 3.16 -15.07 7.28
CA GLY A 99 2.03 -14.96 8.20
C GLY A 99 2.40 -14.53 9.62
N ASN A 100 3.68 -14.25 9.89
CA ASN A 100 4.21 -13.92 11.21
C ASN A 100 4.45 -12.41 11.35
N GLN A 101 3.62 -11.73 12.15
CA GLN A 101 3.74 -10.30 12.39
C GLN A 101 5.06 -9.88 13.05
N ASN A 102 5.75 -10.80 13.74
CA ASN A 102 7.05 -10.51 14.31
C ASN A 102 8.16 -10.50 13.26
N GLN A 103 7.98 -11.20 12.13
CA GLN A 103 8.82 -11.11 10.94
C GLN A 103 8.42 -9.88 10.11
N SER A 104 8.51 -8.71 10.74
CA SER A 104 8.16 -7.44 10.11
C SER A 104 9.32 -6.89 9.27
N LEU A 105 8.93 -6.12 8.24
CA LEU A 105 9.79 -5.52 7.23
C LEU A 105 9.39 -4.06 7.03
N LYS A 106 10.37 -3.17 6.83
CA LYS A 106 10.16 -1.87 6.18
C LYS A 106 10.78 -1.92 4.80
N VAL A 107 9.96 -1.56 3.82
CA VAL A 107 10.29 -1.69 2.41
C VAL A 107 10.19 -0.33 1.75
N GLU A 108 11.11 -0.08 0.83
CA GLU A 108 11.14 1.09 -0.04
C GLU A 108 10.92 0.67 -1.49
N LEU A 109 10.07 1.40 -2.21
CA LEU A 109 10.10 1.44 -3.67
C LEU A 109 10.81 2.72 -4.10
N TYR A 110 11.81 2.57 -4.94
CA TYR A 110 12.54 3.68 -5.54
C TYR A 110 12.12 3.89 -6.99
N PHE A 111 11.80 5.13 -7.37
CA PHE A 111 11.32 5.49 -8.71
C PHE A 111 12.32 6.40 -9.43
N PRO A 112 13.27 5.83 -10.22
CA PRO A 112 14.32 6.62 -10.88
C PRO A 112 13.80 7.59 -11.94
N ASP A 113 12.62 7.34 -12.50
CA ASP A 113 12.01 8.21 -13.53
C ASP A 113 11.11 9.30 -12.93
N ALA A 114 10.79 9.20 -11.64
CA ALA A 114 10.09 10.22 -10.88
C ALA A 114 11.08 11.20 -10.23
N GLY A 115 12.08 11.64 -10.99
CA GLY A 115 13.10 12.57 -10.54
C GLY A 115 12.62 14.03 -10.49
N ILE A 116 13.18 14.80 -9.57
CA ILE A 116 13.02 16.26 -9.48
C ILE A 116 14.36 16.97 -9.61
N PRO A 117 14.41 18.15 -10.25
CA PRO A 117 15.65 18.91 -10.35
C PRO A 117 16.06 19.48 -8.97
N PRO A 118 17.34 19.89 -8.82
CA PRO A 118 17.79 20.64 -7.65
C PRO A 118 16.91 21.85 -7.33
N PHE A 119 16.83 22.20 -6.05
CA PHE A 119 16.07 23.36 -5.55
C PHE A 119 14.57 23.35 -5.88
N THR A 120 13.99 22.16 -6.07
CA THR A 120 12.55 22.02 -6.26
C THR A 120 11.83 22.27 -4.93
N PHE A 121 11.17 23.42 -4.81
CA PHE A 121 10.37 23.75 -3.63
C PHE A 121 8.94 23.18 -3.68
N ILE A 122 8.41 22.98 -4.88
CA ILE A 122 7.07 22.44 -5.11
C ILE A 122 7.22 21.10 -5.81
N HIS A 123 7.07 20.04 -5.04
CA HIS A 123 7.17 18.69 -5.56
C HIS A 123 6.02 18.39 -6.54
N PRO A 124 6.32 17.91 -7.76
CA PRO A 124 5.29 17.49 -8.69
C PRO A 124 4.62 16.22 -8.18
N ASP A 125 3.36 16.03 -8.55
CA ASP A 125 2.63 14.78 -8.30
C ASP A 125 3.13 13.71 -9.29
N PRO A 126 3.84 12.65 -8.83
CA PRO A 126 4.48 11.68 -9.71
C PRO A 126 3.46 10.82 -10.47
N TYR A 127 2.22 10.75 -9.97
CA TYR A 127 1.14 9.97 -10.57
C TYR A 127 0.44 10.65 -11.75
N LYS A 128 0.73 11.94 -12.03
CA LYS A 128 0.16 12.61 -13.21
C LYS A 128 0.62 11.97 -14.51
N ASP A 129 1.87 11.53 -14.56
CA ASP A 129 2.52 10.91 -15.72
C ASP A 129 2.90 9.46 -15.38
N LYS A 130 1.98 8.71 -14.76
CA LYS A 130 2.28 7.40 -14.14
C LYS A 130 2.93 6.39 -15.09
N GLU A 131 2.55 6.42 -16.37
CA GLU A 131 3.06 5.49 -17.39
C GLU A 131 4.53 5.73 -17.73
N GLU A 132 5.04 6.91 -17.44
CA GLU A 132 6.44 7.27 -17.63
C GLU A 132 7.17 7.17 -16.28
N LYS A 133 6.72 7.95 -15.29
CA LYS A 133 7.45 8.18 -14.03
C LYS A 133 7.41 7.02 -13.03
N MET A 134 6.34 6.22 -13.07
CA MET A 134 6.14 5.12 -12.11
C MET A 134 6.33 3.75 -12.77
N SER A 135 6.76 3.72 -14.04
CA SER A 135 6.87 2.50 -14.83
C SER A 135 8.05 1.62 -14.41
N ARG A 136 9.19 2.24 -14.13
CA ARG A 136 10.37 1.57 -13.58
C ARG A 136 10.49 1.88 -12.11
N TRP A 137 10.65 0.83 -11.33
CA TRP A 137 10.91 0.91 -9.91
C TRP A 137 11.81 -0.24 -9.48
N SER A 138 12.47 -0.06 -8.35
CA SER A 138 13.24 -1.11 -7.67
C SER A 138 12.84 -1.14 -6.20
N ILE A 139 13.11 -2.27 -5.55
CA ILE A 139 12.82 -2.45 -4.14
C ILE A 139 14.10 -2.38 -3.31
N ASP A 140 13.98 -1.91 -2.07
CA ASP A 140 15.01 -2.08 -1.05
C ASP A 140 14.34 -2.44 0.29
N ILE A 141 15.03 -3.26 1.09
CA ILE A 141 14.57 -3.68 2.41
C ILE A 141 15.36 -2.91 3.45
N LEU A 142 14.76 -1.83 3.93
CA LEU A 142 15.42 -0.89 4.83
C LEU A 142 15.62 -1.47 6.23
N GLU A 143 14.63 -2.22 6.71
CA GLU A 143 14.68 -2.82 8.04
C GLU A 143 14.03 -4.19 8.02
N VAL A 144 14.72 -5.15 8.63
CA VAL A 144 14.23 -6.48 8.93
C VAL A 144 14.21 -6.62 10.45
N SER A 145 13.11 -7.13 10.98
CA SER A 145 13.01 -7.45 12.40
C SER A 145 14.00 -8.54 12.85
N ASP A 146 14.52 -8.43 14.08
CA ASP A 146 15.46 -9.42 14.67
C ASP A 146 14.79 -10.74 15.11
N ASP A 147 13.69 -11.17 14.47
CA ASP A 147 12.96 -12.36 14.91
C ASP A 147 13.73 -13.67 14.56
N PRO A 148 14.02 -14.54 15.54
CA PRO A 148 14.81 -15.75 15.29
C PRO A 148 14.13 -16.77 14.36
N SER A 149 12.85 -16.60 14.02
CA SER A 149 12.11 -17.47 13.10
C SER A 149 12.47 -17.27 11.63
N TRP A 150 13.20 -16.21 11.26
CA TRP A 150 13.70 -16.01 9.88
C TRP A 150 14.54 -17.20 9.37
N ASN A 151 15.14 -17.97 10.28
CA ASN A 151 16.05 -19.09 9.96
C ASN A 151 15.46 -20.48 10.26
N ARG A 152 14.20 -20.58 10.70
CA ARG A 152 13.71 -21.81 11.38
C ARG A 152 13.09 -22.88 10.48
N GLU A 153 12.86 -22.66 9.20
CA GLU A 153 12.10 -23.61 8.37
C GLU A 153 12.94 -24.62 7.58
N GLN A 154 14.16 -24.97 8.03
CA GLN A 154 14.86 -26.16 7.51
C GLN A 154 14.38 -27.49 8.13
N ASP A 155 13.52 -27.48 9.16
CA ASP A 155 13.23 -28.67 9.98
C ASP A 155 11.83 -29.30 9.77
N GLN A 156 11.06 -28.93 8.74
CA GLN A 156 9.67 -29.45 8.58
C GLN A 156 9.26 -29.96 7.18
N ASP A 157 10.21 -30.30 6.31
CA ASP A 157 9.93 -31.08 5.09
C ASP A 157 9.99 -32.61 5.35
#